data_AF-N8NZG0-F1
#
_entry.id   AF-N8NZG0-F1
#
_cell.length_a   1.000
_cell.length_b   1.000
_cell.length_c   1.000
_cell.angle_alpha   90.00
_cell.angle_beta   90.00
_cell.angle_gamma   90.00
#
_symmetry.space_group_name_H-M   'P 1'
#
loop_
_entity.id
_entity.type
_entity.pdbx_description
1 polymer ?
#
loop_
_entity_poly.entity_id
_entity_poly.type
_entity_poly.pdbx_seq_one_letter_code
_entity_poly.pdbx_strand_id
1 'polypeptide(L)'
;MHVITHARITEASQKWPHAQSALDGWYRIIKANDPKDFAAMKALFPAVDKVGKFYVFDIGGNKIRLIAVVMYKAKKVYIRHVLTHKEYDNENWKEG
;
A
#
# COMPACT_ATOMS: atom_id res chain seq x y z
N MET A 1 5.37 -10.70 6.11
CA MET A 1 6.12 -9.57 5.53
C MET A 1 6.23 -8.43 6.57
N HIS A 2 7.37 -7.74 6.71
CA HIS A 2 7.55 -6.64 7.66
C HIS A 2 7.27 -5.27 7.02
N VAL A 3 6.34 -4.50 7.58
CA VAL A 3 6.02 -3.14 7.12
C VAL A 3 6.89 -2.14 7.90
N ILE A 4 7.82 -1.49 7.19
CA ILE A 4 8.83 -0.62 7.81
C ILE A 4 8.20 0.67 8.35
N THR A 5 7.22 1.24 7.64
CA THR A 5 6.65 2.57 7.92
C THR A 5 5.18 2.49 8.35
N HIS A 6 4.89 1.71 9.39
CA HIS A 6 3.52 1.58 9.94
C HIS A 6 2.90 2.93 10.35
N ALA A 7 3.71 3.90 10.77
CA ALA A 7 3.26 5.25 11.11
C ALA A 7 2.41 5.90 9.99
N ARG A 8 2.72 5.64 8.71
CA ARG A 8 1.94 6.18 7.58
C ARG A 8 0.53 5.61 7.49
N ILE A 9 0.31 4.38 7.97
CA ILE A 9 -1.01 3.79 8.09
C ILE A 9 -1.76 4.50 9.22
N THR A 10 -1.13 4.68 10.38
CA THR A 10 -1.74 5.38 11.52
C THR A 10 -2.13 6.81 11.17
N GLU A 11 -1.23 7.58 10.55
CA GLU A 11 -1.49 8.95 10.09
C GLU A 11 -2.64 9.00 9.07
N ALA A 12 -2.65 8.07 8.11
CA ALA A 12 -3.73 7.98 7.12
C ALA A 12 -5.07 7.61 7.77
N SER A 13 -5.09 6.70 8.74
CA SER A 13 -6.29 6.33 9.49
C SER A 13 -6.85 7.51 10.31
N GLN A 14 -5.97 8.36 10.85
CA GLN A 14 -6.38 9.60 11.54
C GLN A 14 -6.90 10.65 10.55
N LYS A 15 -6.21 10.84 9.42
CA LYS A 15 -6.60 11.80 8.37
C LYS A 15 -7.91 11.39 7.68
N TRP A 16 -8.15 10.09 7.51
CA TRP A 16 -9.32 9.53 6.84
C TRP A 16 -9.96 8.41 7.68
N PRO A 17 -10.72 8.76 8.74
CA PRO A 17 -11.33 7.76 9.63
C PRO A 17 -12.23 6.75 8.91
N HIS A 18 -12.88 7.18 7.83
CA HIS A 18 -13.73 6.32 6.99
C HIS A 18 -12.96 5.19 6.28
N ALA A 19 -11.63 5.29 6.18
CA ALA A 19 -10.77 4.29 5.54
C ALA A 19 -9.95 3.46 6.56
N GLN A 20 -10.08 3.73 7.86
CA GLN A 20 -9.30 3.08 8.91
C GLN A 20 -9.42 1.55 8.86
N SER A 21 -10.65 1.02 8.76
CA SER A 21 -10.89 -0.42 8.70
C SER A 21 -10.22 -1.08 7.48
N ALA A 22 -10.21 -0.38 6.34
CA ALA A 22 -9.57 -0.87 5.11
C ALA A 22 -8.04 -0.83 5.21
N LEU A 23 -7.48 0.24 5.80
CA LEU A 23 -6.04 0.36 6.07
C LEU A 23 -5.55 -0.73 7.04
N ASP A 24 -6.29 -0.96 8.12
CA ASP A 24 -6.02 -2.02 9.09
C ASP A 24 -6.12 -3.42 8.45
N GLY A 25 -7.14 -3.63 7.61
CA GLY A 25 -7.33 -4.86 6.84
C GLY A 25 -6.13 -5.14 5.93
N TRP A 26 -5.71 -4.14 5.15
CA TRP A 26 -4.50 -4.23 4.32
C TRP A 26 -3.26 -4.60 5.15
N TYR A 27 -3.06 -3.92 6.29
CA TYR A 27 -1.91 -4.17 7.16
C TYR A 27 -1.89 -5.60 7.71
N ARG A 28 -3.05 -6.11 8.16
CA ARG A 28 -3.17 -7.48 8.67
C ARG A 28 -2.86 -8.50 7.58
N ILE A 29 -3.42 -8.34 6.38
CA ILE A 29 -3.19 -9.26 5.26
C ILE A 29 -1.70 -9.30 4.90
N ILE A 30 -1.08 -8.13 4.68
CA ILE A 30 0.33 -8.11 4.27
C ILE A 30 1.26 -8.65 5.36
N LYS A 31 0.96 -8.38 6.64
CA LYS A 31 1.76 -8.85 7.77
C LYS A 31 1.69 -10.37 7.94
N ALA A 32 0.51 -10.96 7.75
CA ALA A 32 0.26 -12.39 7.90
C ALA A 32 0.79 -13.24 6.73
N ASN A 33 1.13 -12.61 5.60
CA ASN A 33 1.55 -13.33 4.39
C ASN A 33 2.99 -12.97 3.99
N ASP A 34 3.62 -13.86 3.22
CA ASP A 34 4.95 -13.68 2.63
C ASP A 34 4.88 -13.93 1.10
N PRO A 35 4.21 -13.06 0.32
CA PRO A 35 4.19 -13.19 -1.13
C PRO A 35 5.62 -13.16 -1.66
N LYS A 36 5.94 -14.03 -2.64
CA LYS A 36 7.31 -14.19 -3.16
C LYS A 36 7.59 -13.34 -4.40
N ASP A 37 6.54 -12.90 -5.08
CA ASP A 37 6.61 -12.12 -6.31
C ASP A 37 5.31 -11.30 -6.53
N PHE A 38 5.24 -10.61 -7.68
CA PHE A 38 4.09 -9.78 -8.02
C PHE A 38 2.80 -10.60 -8.22
N ALA A 39 2.89 -11.80 -8.79
CA ALA A 39 1.72 -12.66 -9.00
C ALA A 39 1.12 -13.10 -7.67
N ALA A 40 1.95 -13.52 -6.71
CA ALA A 40 1.52 -13.83 -5.35
C ALA A 40 0.96 -12.60 -4.61
N MET A 41 1.53 -11.41 -4.84
CA MET A 41 0.96 -10.17 -4.29
C MET A 41 -0.42 -9.88 -4.88
N LYS A 42 -0.59 -10.06 -6.19
CA LYS A 42 -1.87 -9.84 -6.89
C LYS A 42 -2.94 -10.86 -6.51
N ALA A 43 -2.54 -12.07 -6.12
CA ALA A 43 -3.47 -13.03 -5.53
C ALA A 43 -4.04 -12.57 -4.17
N LEU A 44 -3.23 -11.88 -3.35
CA LEU A 44 -3.67 -11.31 -2.07
C LEU A 44 -4.48 -10.01 -2.27
N PHE A 45 -4.07 -9.19 -3.24
CA PHE A 45 -4.66 -7.90 -3.53
C PHE A 45 -4.94 -7.80 -5.04
N PRO A 46 -6.09 -8.27 -5.54
CA PRO A 46 -6.37 -8.34 -6.98
C PRO A 46 -6.26 -7.01 -7.74
N ALA A 47 -6.60 -5.90 -7.07
CA ALA A 47 -6.51 -4.55 -7.61
C ALA A 47 -5.11 -3.93 -7.47
N VAL A 48 -4.09 -4.67 -7.01
CA VAL A 48 -2.73 -4.12 -6.93
C VAL A 48 -2.15 -3.93 -8.33
N ASP A 49 -1.56 -2.77 -8.53
CA ASP A 49 -0.83 -2.43 -9.75
C ASP A 49 0.64 -2.18 -9.46
N LYS A 50 1.44 -2.32 -10.51
CA LYS A 50 2.88 -2.08 -10.47
C LYS A 50 3.24 -0.95 -11.44
N VAL A 51 3.77 0.14 -10.90
CA VAL A 51 4.20 1.32 -11.67
C VAL A 51 5.70 1.48 -11.45
N GLY A 52 6.50 0.99 -12.41
CA GLY A 52 7.95 0.92 -12.27
C GLY A 52 8.36 0.06 -11.06
N LYS A 53 9.02 0.69 -10.07
CA LYS A 53 9.44 0.05 -8.80
C LYS A 53 8.34 0.02 -7.73
N PHE A 54 7.24 0.73 -7.95
CA PHE A 54 6.19 0.94 -6.96
C PHE A 54 5.03 -0.05 -7.10
N TYR A 55 4.45 -0.39 -5.97
CA TYR A 55 3.20 -1.13 -5.82
C TYR A 55 2.15 -0.14 -5.35
N VAL A 56 1.04 -0.11 -6.07
CA VAL A 56 -0.08 0.80 -5.81
C VAL A 56 -1.27 -0.05 -5.39
N PHE A 57 -1.77 0.16 -4.18
CA PHE A 57 -2.88 -0.57 -3.61
C PHE A 57 -4.10 0.34 -3.47
N ASP A 58 -5.26 -0.17 -3.86
CA ASP A 58 -6.55 0.48 -3.66
C ASP A 58 -7.09 0.19 -2.27
N ILE A 59 -7.41 1.25 -1.54
CA ILE A 59 -7.88 1.19 -0.16
C ILE A 59 -9.26 1.86 -0.05
N GLY A 60 -10.16 1.22 0.71
CA GLY A 60 -11.46 1.80 1.07
C GLY A 60 -12.43 1.98 -0.10
N GLY A 61 -12.40 1.05 -1.07
CA GLY A 61 -13.25 1.14 -2.27
C GLY A 61 -12.73 2.18 -3.26
N ASN A 62 -11.45 2.09 -3.62
CA ASN A 62 -10.78 2.94 -4.61
C ASN A 62 -10.63 4.43 -4.20
N LYS A 63 -10.83 4.77 -2.92
CA LYS A 63 -10.77 6.16 -2.42
C LYS A 63 -9.35 6.63 -2.11
N ILE A 64 -8.51 5.70 -1.66
CA ILE A 64 -7.14 5.94 -1.21
C ILE A 64 -6.18 5.03 -1.97
N ARG A 65 -5.01 5.57 -2.31
CA ARG A 65 -3.86 4.89 -2.91
C ARG A 65 -2.76 4.76 -1.87
N LEU A 66 -2.43 3.53 -1.52
CA LEU A 66 -1.24 3.24 -0.73
C LEU A 66 -0.12 2.84 -1.70
N ILE A 67 0.98 3.59 -1.67
CA ILE A 67 2.11 3.44 -2.59
C ILE A 67 3.30 2.91 -1.81
N ALA A 68 3.83 1.77 -2.23
CA ALA A 68 4.91 1.10 -1.51
C ALA A 68 5.99 0.53 -2.43
N VAL A 69 7.17 0.31 -1.86
CA VAL A 69 8.22 -0.51 -2.45
C VAL A 69 8.23 -1.85 -1.73
N VAL A 70 8.18 -2.95 -2.50
CA VAL A 70 8.16 -4.31 -1.98
C VAL A 70 9.50 -4.98 -2.25
N MET A 71 10.17 -5.42 -1.19
CA MET A 71 11.46 -6.10 -1.23
C MET A 71 11.26 -7.56 -0.82
N TYR A 72 10.93 -8.41 -1.79
CA TYR A 72 10.58 -9.82 -1.56
C TYR A 72 11.67 -10.61 -0.81
N LYS A 73 12.93 -10.51 -1.25
CA LYS A 73 14.07 -11.20 -0.62
C LYS A 73 14.25 -10.80 0.84
N ALA A 74 14.08 -9.51 1.13
CA ALA A 74 14.21 -8.97 2.49
C ALA A 74 12.93 -9.15 3.34
N LYS A 75 11.85 -9.67 2.74
CA LYS A 75 10.51 -9.74 3.33
C LYS A 75 10.08 -8.41 3.95
N LYS A 76 10.31 -7.29 3.24
CA LYS A 76 9.98 -5.94 3.69
C LYS A 76 9.08 -5.18 2.72
N VAL A 77 8.19 -4.38 3.27
CA VAL A 77 7.38 -3.39 2.53
C VAL A 77 7.64 -2.02 3.12
N TYR A 78 8.01 -1.08 2.27
CA TYR A 78 8.21 0.32 2.62
C TYR A 78 7.08 1.15 2.04
N ILE A 79 6.21 1.70 2.89
CA ILE A 79 5.13 2.59 2.47
C ILE A 79 5.73 3.97 2.26
N ARG A 80 5.66 4.45 1.03
CA ARG A 80 6.19 5.74 0.62
C ARG A 80 5.16 6.84 0.75
N HIS A 81 3.93 6.59 0.30
CA HIS A 81 2.83 7.56 0.36
C HIS A 81 1.49 6.85 0.62
N VAL A 82 0.56 7.57 1.26
CA VAL A 82 -0.86 7.22 1.30
C VAL A 82 -1.61 8.48 0.88
N LEU A 83 -2.31 8.41 -0.24
CA LEU A 83 -2.87 9.56 -0.96
C LEU A 83 -4.34 9.32 -1.27
N THR A 84 -5.12 10.39 -1.43
CA THR A 84 -6.40 10.30 -2.13
C THR A 84 -6.19 9.97 -3.60
N HIS A 85 -7.25 9.49 -4.27
CA HIS A 85 -7.23 9.32 -5.73
C HIS A 85 -6.78 10.58 -6.47
N LYS A 86 -7.30 11.76 -6.07
CA LYS A 86 -6.95 13.04 -6.70
C LYS A 86 -5.48 13.41 -6.51
N GLU A 87 -4.92 13.21 -5.32
CA GLU A 87 -3.50 13.46 -5.06
C GLU A 87 -2.60 12.48 -5.83
N TYR A 88 -3.05 11.24 -6.03
CA TYR A 88 -2.36 10.25 -6.84
C TYR A 88 -2.34 10.63 -8.34
N ASP A 89 -3.44 11.13 -8.88
CA ASP A 89 -3.55 11.50 -10.30
C ASP A 89 -2.64 12.67 -10.70
N ASN A 90 -2.22 13.49 -9.74
CA ASN A 90 -1.26 14.57 -9.98
C ASN A 90 0.17 14.07 -10.26
N GLU A 91 0.42 12.76 -10.16
CA GLU A 91 1.68 12.06 -10.47
C GLU A 91 2.95 12.48 -9.71
N ASN A 92 2.91 13.54 -8.88
CA ASN A 92 4.04 14.04 -8.10
C ASN A 92 4.69 12.99 -7.19
N TRP A 93 3.98 11.91 -6.85
CA TRP A 93 4.50 10.81 -6.03
C TRP A 93 5.50 9.91 -6.78
N LYS A 94 5.57 10.00 -8.11
CA LYS A 94 6.51 9.24 -8.94
C LYS A 94 7.93 9.79 -8.83
N GLU A 95 8.09 11.05 -8.44
CA GLU A 95 9.37 11.74 -8.33
C GLU A 95 10.08 11.35 -7.01
N GLY A 96 11.29 10.79 -7.13
CA GLY A 96 12.24 10.46 -6.05
C GLY A 96 12.75 9.00 -6.01
#